data_AF-A0A1C0VUM5-F1
#
_entry.id   AF-A0A1C0VUM5-F1
#
_cell.length_a   1.000
_cell.length_b   1.000
_cell.length_c   1.000
_cell.angle_alpha   90.00
_cell.angle_beta   90.00
_cell.angle_gamma   90.00
#
_symmetry.space_group_name_H-M   'P 1'
#
loop_
_entity.id
_entity.type
_entity.pdbx_description
1 polymer ?
#
loop_
_entity_poly.entity_id
_entity_poly.type
_entity_poly.pdbx_seq_one_letter_code
_entity_poly.pdbx_strand_id
1 'polypeptide(L)' 'MAKKLLPFFIILIIAFIAIGDSLTFFPKPVKEASVKSRTFVIGLWPKWLRPRNTNEGREKDIENLDKQK' A
#
# COMPACT_ATOMS: atom_id res chain seq x y z
N MET A 1 12.09 17.63 -26.26
CA MET A 1 12.93 16.54 -25.73
C MET A 1 12.23 15.67 -24.68
N ALA A 2 11.37 16.23 -23.81
CA ALA A 2 10.66 15.48 -22.75
C ALA A 2 9.71 14.36 -23.23
N LYS A 3 9.11 14.48 -24.44
CA LYS A 3 8.18 13.46 -24.99
C LYS A 3 8.81 12.07 -25.20
N LYS A 4 10.15 11.97 -25.31
CA LYS A 4 10.86 10.69 -25.47
C LYS A 4 11.15 9.97 -24.13
N LEU A 5 11.06 10.66 -23.00
CA LEU A 5 11.25 10.06 -21.67
C LEU A 5 9.94 9.55 -21.05
N LEU A 6 8.79 9.93 -21.60
CA LEU A 6 7.48 9.47 -21.13
C LEU A 6 7.38 7.93 -21.00
N PRO A 7 7.81 7.12 -21.99
CA PRO A 7 7.75 5.66 -21.85
C PRO A 7 8.71 5.14 -20.77
N PHE A 8 9.85 5.79 -20.56
CA PHE A 8 10.81 5.44 -19.51
C PHE A 8 10.21 5.64 -18.11
N PHE A 9 9.49 6.73 -17.89
CA PHE A 9 8.78 6.96 -16.62
C PHE A 9 7.66 5.95 -16.39
N ILE A 10 6.92 5.56 -17.43
CA ILE A 10 5.88 4.53 -17.33
C ILE A 10 6.50 3.17 -16.93
N ILE A 11 7.62 2.79 -17.55
CA ILE A 11 8.34 1.55 -17.20
C ILE A 11 8.85 1.61 -15.75
N LEU A 12 9.39 2.74 -15.32
CA LEU A 12 9.81 2.95 -13.92
C LEU A 12 8.65 2.80 -12.94
N ILE A 13 7.48 3.33 -13.26
CA ILE A 13 6.28 3.22 -12.42
C ILE A 13 5.83 1.75 -12.32
N ILE A 14 5.79 1.03 -13.45
CA ILE A 14 5.42 -0.40 -13.47
C ILE A 14 6.42 -1.24 -12.67
N ALA A 15 7.73 -0.99 -12.85
CA ALA A 15 8.78 -1.66 -12.10
C ALA A 15 8.70 -1.34 -10.59
N PHE A 16 8.40 -0.09 -10.24
CA PHE A 16 8.21 0.34 -8.86
C PHE A 16 7.00 -0.35 -8.21
N ILE A 17 5.88 -0.52 -8.93
CA ILE A 17 4.71 -1.23 -8.41
C ILE A 17 5.00 -2.73 -8.25
N ALA A 18 5.69 -3.34 -9.22
CA ALA A 18 6.01 -4.77 -9.19
C ALA A 18 7.06 -5.15 -8.14
N ILE A 19 8.09 -4.32 -7.95
CA ILE A 19 9.21 -4.56 -7.03
C ILE A 19 8.95 -3.94 -5.65
N GLY A 20 8.10 -2.91 -5.58
CA GLY A 20 7.75 -2.19 -4.34
C GLY A 20 7.16 -3.10 -3.28
N ASP A 21 6.43 -4.15 -3.68
CA ASP A 21 5.88 -5.15 -2.77
C ASP A 21 6.97 -6.02 -2.12
N SER A 22 8.13 -6.19 -2.78
CA SER A 22 9.32 -6.88 -2.25
C SER A 22 10.25 -5.96 -1.44
N LEU A 23 10.04 -4.64 -1.46
CA LEU A 23 10.81 -3.70 -0.64
C LEU A 23 10.24 -3.68 0.78
N THR A 24 10.57 -4.71 1.56
CA THR A 24 10.24 -4.87 2.98
C THR A 24 10.78 -3.76 3.89
N PHE A 25 11.57 -2.83 3.35
CA PHE A 25 12.33 -1.79 4.05
C PHE A 25 11.65 -0.41 4.08
N PHE A 26 10.32 -0.34 4.00
CA PHE A 26 9.65 0.95 4.20
C PHE A 26 9.56 1.31 5.70
N PRO A 27 9.98 2.53 6.10
CA PRO A 27 9.85 3.01 7.47
C PRO A 27 8.40 2.96 7.95
N LYS A 28 8.19 2.72 9.25
CA LYS A 28 6.87 2.71 9.90
C LYS A 28 5.88 3.79 9.41
N PRO A 29 6.25 5.08 9.25
CA PRO A 29 5.29 6.10 8.77
C PRO A 29 4.74 5.83 7.37
N VAL A 30 5.51 5.20 6.48
CA VAL A 30 5.05 4.86 5.13
C VAL A 30 4.07 3.69 5.17
N LYS A 31 4.30 2.72 6.06
CA LYS A 31 3.37 1.61 6.28
C LYS A 31 2.05 2.10 6.87
N GLU A 32 2.09 3.01 7.84
CA GLU A 32 0.89 3.62 8.43
C GLU A 32 0.10 4.45 7.40
N ALA A 33 0.79 5.23 6.56
CA ALA A 33 0.15 5.97 5.48
C ALA A 33 -0.50 5.04 4.45
N SER A 34 0.14 3.91 4.12
CA SER A 34 -0.44 2.88 3.26
C SER A 34 -1.71 2.25 3.85
N VAL A 35 -1.73 1.97 5.16
CA VAL A 35 -2.93 1.45 5.83
C VAL A 35 -4.03 2.50 5.84
N LYS A 36 -3.72 3.74 6.22
CA LYS A 36 -4.70 4.84 6.31
C LYS A 36 -5.35 5.16 4.97
N SER A 37 -4.56 5.20 3.90
CA SER A 37 -5.05 5.40 2.54
C SER A 37 -5.94 4.23 2.07
N ARG A 38 -5.55 2.98 2.35
CA ARG A 38 -6.36 1.81 2.02
C ARG A 38 -7.71 1.82 2.75
N THR A 39 -7.70 2.11 4.05
CA THR A 39 -8.93 2.21 4.87
C THR A 39 -9.84 3.34 4.38
N PHE A 40 -9.28 4.48 4.00
CA PHE A 40 -10.02 5.58 3.41
C PHE A 40 -10.70 5.17 2.10
N VAL A 41 -9.95 4.54 1.20
CA VAL A 41 -10.44 4.07 -0.10
C VAL A 41 -11.51 2.97 0.06
N ILE A 42 -11.29 1.99 0.93
CA ILE A 42 -12.27 0.96 1.31
C ILE A 42 -13.53 1.58 1.93
N GLY A 43 -13.37 2.68 2.67
CA GLY A 43 -14.45 3.47 3.28
C GLY A 43 -15.35 4.15 2.25
N LEU A 44 -14.80 4.58 1.12
CA LEU A 44 -15.53 5.23 0.03
C LEU A 44 -16.32 4.25 -0.85
N TRP A 45 -16.00 2.96 -0.81
CA TRP A 45 -16.72 1.96 -1.60
C TRP A 45 -18.04 1.53 -0.91
N PRO A 46 -19.17 1.48 -1.64
CA PRO A 46 -20.42 0.93 -1.11
C PRO A 46 -20.26 -0.53 -0.68
N LYS A 47 -21.01 -0.94 0.36
CA LYS A 47 -20.85 -2.24 1.05
C LYS A 47 -20.89 -3.46 0.11
N TRP A 48 -21.58 -3.37 -1.03
CA TRP A 48 -21.69 -4.44 -2.02
C TRP A 48 -20.46 -4.60 -2.93
N LEU A 49 -19.56 -3.61 -2.98
CA LEU A 49 -18.38 -3.62 -3.85
C LEU A 49 -17.07 -3.44 -3.08
N ARG A 50 -17.14 -3.50 -1.75
CA ARG A 50 -15.99 -3.33 -0.88
C ARG A 50 -15.02 -4.49 -1.06
N PRO A 51 -13.79 -4.26 -1.55
CA PRO A 51 -12.81 -5.33 -1.68
C PRO A 51 -12.39 -5.82 -0.27
N ARG A 52 -12.17 -7.13 -0.14
CA ARG A 52 -11.75 -7.76 1.12
C ARG A 52 -10.33 -7.33 1.47
N ASN A 53 -10.11 -6.83 2.69
CA ASN A 53 -8.76 -6.52 3.16
C ASN A 53 -8.04 -7.83 3.54
N THR A 54 -7.13 -8.28 2.68
CA THR A 54 -6.31 -9.48 2.89
C THR A 54 -5.30 -9.33 4.03
N ASN A 55 -5.03 -8.11 4.49
CA ASN A 55 -3.98 -7.82 5.47
C ASN A 55 -4.54 -7.57 6.89
N GLU A 56 -5.87 -7.61 7.07
CA GLU A 56 -6.53 -7.41 8.38
C GLU A 56 -5.96 -8.31 9.49
N GLY A 57 -5.62 -9.56 9.15
CA GLY A 57 -5.02 -10.49 10.12
C GLY A 57 -3.65 -10.01 10.61
N ARG A 58 -2.78 -9.61 9.68
CA ARG A 58 -1.44 -9.09 10.03
C ARG A 58 -1.52 -7.76 10.77
N GLU A 59 -2.50 -6.91 10.45
CA GLU A 59 -2.71 -5.64 11.14
C GLU A 59 -3.09 -5.86 12.61
N LYS A 60 -3.97 -6.82 12.90
CA LYS A 60 -4.31 -7.22 14.28
C LYS A 60 -3.11 -7.79 15.02
N ASP A 61 -2.31 -8.63 14.36
CA ASP A 61 -1.11 -9.20 14.98
C ASP A 61 -0.09 -8.10 15.33
N ILE A 62 0.10 -7.11 14.44
CA ILE A 62 0.97 -5.96 14.71
C ILE A 62 0.43 -5.10 15.85
N GLU A 63 -0.88 -4.84 15.89
CA GLU A 63 -1.52 -4.07 16.98
C GLU A 63 -1.37 -4.78 18.34
N ASN A 64 -1.53 -6.11 18.36
CA ASN A 64 -1.35 -6.92 19.57
C ASN A 64 0.10 -6.96 20.05
N LEU A 65 1.07 -6.88 19.13
CA LEU A 65 2.50 -6.79 19.45
C LEU A 65 2.88 -5.41 19.99
N ASP A 66 2.29 -4.33 19.45
CA ASP A 66 2.53 -2.96 19.91
C ASP A 66 1.90 -2.70 21.30
N LYS A 67 0.75 -3.32 21.61
CA LYS A 67 0.11 -3.27 22.94
C LYS A 67 0.83 -4.07 24.02
N GLN A 68 1.68 -5.03 23.64
CA GLN A 68 2.48 -5.84 24.58
C GLN A 68 3.83 -5.22 24.93
N LYS A 69 4.13 -4.04 24.38
CA LYS A 69 5.39 -3.32 24.58
C LYS A 69 5.21 -2.13 25.50
#